data_AF-A0A212LYH0-F1
#
_entry.id   AF-A0A212LYH0-F1
#
_cell.length_a   1.000
_cell.length_b   1.000
_cell.length_c   1.000
_cell.angle_alpha   90.00
_cell.angle_beta   90.00
_cell.angle_gamma   90.00
#
_symmetry.space_group_name_H-M   'P 1'
#
loop_
_entity.id
_entity.type
_entity.pdbx_description
1 polymer ?
#
loop_
_entity_poly.entity_id
_entity_poly.type
_entity_poly.pdbx_seq_one_letter_code
_entity_poly.pdbx_strand_id
1 'polypeptide(L)'
;MFTFAIIFDGGFALVATCIEVKAIINEESGVEIQGLSSREAAYAYACKKHVEREFWKNPNAQPVLPRLEDMTNLPVFHSRDFIPQVISQRVFAAMNPTSAGILTSVEAVGEFLGFDPLQTEIREVESIMEAQYFLNYFYLKFILPMAAYITEPIPYCNNIPIDTMIQMPYPEWIRGNCQIIPQIPFEKHPLVKPLREVVSLIPRSCTDVITPILQGGL
;
A
#
# COMPACT_ATOMS: atom_id res chain seq x y z
N MET A 1 -12.76 -8.09 12.17
CA MET A 1 -12.07 -8.83 11.09
C MET A 1 -11.74 -7.82 10.02
N PHE A 2 -10.48 -7.72 9.59
CA PHE A 2 -10.11 -6.78 8.52
C PHE A 2 -10.65 -7.28 7.17
N THR A 3 -10.73 -6.40 6.19
CA THR A 3 -11.23 -6.70 4.84
C THR A 3 -10.41 -5.94 3.83
N PHE A 4 -9.97 -6.61 2.77
CA PHE A 4 -9.33 -5.99 1.63
C PHE A 4 -10.39 -5.40 0.69
N ALA A 5 -10.25 -4.12 0.39
CA ALA A 5 -10.87 -3.51 -0.77
C ALA A 5 -9.89 -3.66 -1.95
N ILE A 6 -10.35 -4.30 -3.03
CA ILE A 6 -9.60 -4.44 -4.27
C ILE A 6 -10.35 -3.66 -5.33
N ILE A 7 -9.74 -2.62 -5.89
CA ILE A 7 -10.32 -1.77 -6.93
C ILE A 7 -9.61 -2.11 -8.22
N PHE A 8 -10.36 -2.31 -9.30
CA PHE A 8 -9.83 -2.62 -10.63
C PHE A 8 -10.59 -1.82 -11.68
N ASP A 9 -10.15 -1.87 -12.94
CA ASP A 9 -10.71 -1.03 -14.01
C ASP A 9 -12.21 -1.23 -14.21
N GLY A 10 -12.66 -2.46 -14.00
CA GLY A 10 -14.04 -2.90 -14.16
C GLY A 10 -14.93 -2.81 -12.95
N GLY A 11 -14.43 -2.40 -11.78
CA GLY A 11 -15.22 -2.40 -10.56
C GLY A 11 -14.38 -2.57 -9.30
N PHE A 12 -14.89 -3.35 -8.35
CA PHE A 12 -14.19 -3.60 -7.10
C PHE A 12 -14.66 -4.88 -6.41
N ALA A 13 -13.88 -5.35 -5.45
CA ALA A 13 -14.18 -6.51 -4.64
C ALA A 13 -13.84 -6.30 -3.15
N LEU A 14 -14.53 -7.05 -2.29
CA LEU A 14 -14.39 -7.03 -0.83
C LEU A 14 -14.13 -8.43 -0.30
N VAL A 15 -12.88 -8.72 0.04
CA VAL A 15 -12.42 -10.06 0.42
C VAL A 15 -11.68 -10.06 1.74
N ALA A 16 -11.62 -11.21 2.40
CA ALA A 16 -11.09 -11.31 3.76
C ALA A 16 -9.71 -11.99 3.83
N THR A 17 -9.29 -12.66 2.75
CA THR A 17 -8.08 -13.47 2.74
C THR A 17 -7.16 -13.13 1.57
N CYS A 18 -5.85 -13.31 1.76
CA CYS A 18 -4.87 -13.12 0.67
C CYS A 18 -5.07 -14.14 -0.48
N ILE A 19 -5.69 -15.29 -0.22
CA ILE A 19 -6.01 -16.29 -1.26
C ILE A 19 -7.04 -15.71 -2.23
N GLU A 20 -8.10 -15.11 -1.70
CA GLU A 20 -9.12 -14.44 -2.51
C GLU A 20 -8.56 -13.22 -3.24
N VAL A 21 -7.65 -12.47 -2.59
CA VAL A 21 -6.93 -11.37 -3.26
C VAL A 21 -6.18 -11.90 -4.47
N LYS A 22 -5.39 -12.97 -4.32
CA LYS A 22 -4.65 -13.60 -5.42
C LYS A 22 -5.55 -14.03 -6.58
N ALA A 23 -6.71 -14.62 -6.27
CA ALA A 23 -7.68 -15.04 -7.27
C ALA A 23 -8.19 -13.85 -8.10
N ILE A 24 -8.57 -12.75 -7.44
CA ILE A 24 -9.10 -11.56 -8.12
C ILE A 24 -8.01 -10.88 -8.95
N ILE A 25 -6.81 -10.71 -8.39
CA ILE A 25 -5.76 -10.04 -9.15
C ILE A 25 -5.39 -10.86 -10.38
N ASN A 26 -5.37 -12.18 -10.35
CA ASN A 26 -5.11 -12.97 -11.56
C ASN A 26 -6.05 -12.68 -12.74
N GLU A 27 -7.27 -12.19 -12.48
CA GLU A 27 -8.29 -11.97 -13.49
C GLU A 27 -8.49 -10.50 -13.86
N GLU A 28 -8.08 -9.56 -12.99
CA GLU A 28 -8.42 -8.15 -13.08
C GLU A 28 -7.19 -7.23 -13.27
N SER A 29 -7.36 -6.15 -14.04
CA SER A 29 -6.33 -5.13 -14.34
C SER A 29 -6.58 -3.79 -13.64
N GLY A 30 -5.56 -2.94 -13.57
CA GLY A 30 -5.65 -1.61 -12.95
C GLY A 30 -5.90 -1.69 -11.44
N VAL A 31 -5.28 -2.71 -10.83
CA VAL A 31 -5.56 -3.13 -9.46
C VAL A 31 -4.99 -2.15 -8.44
N GLU A 32 -5.79 -1.84 -7.43
CA GLU A 32 -5.41 -1.13 -6.21
C GLU A 32 -5.96 -1.92 -5.02
N ILE A 33 -5.14 -2.19 -4.01
CA ILE A 33 -5.47 -3.02 -2.85
C ILE A 33 -5.22 -2.20 -1.60
N GLN A 34 -6.22 -2.16 -0.72
CA GLN A 34 -6.12 -1.56 0.60
C GLN A 34 -6.75 -2.49 1.63
N GLY A 35 -6.06 -2.77 2.73
CA GLY A 35 -6.69 -3.42 3.88
C GLY A 35 -7.36 -2.39 4.80
N LEU A 36 -8.59 -2.69 5.21
CA LEU A 36 -9.42 -1.84 6.08
C LEU A 36 -9.87 -2.62 7.31
N SER A 37 -10.13 -1.88 8.39
CA SER A 37 -10.47 -2.44 9.70
C SER A 37 -11.80 -3.21 9.74
N SER A 38 -12.71 -2.92 8.81
CA SER A 38 -14.01 -3.58 8.69
C SER A 38 -14.47 -3.67 7.24
N ARG A 39 -15.48 -4.50 7.00
CA ARG A 39 -16.11 -4.67 5.70
C ARG A 39 -16.83 -3.40 5.24
N GLU A 40 -17.50 -2.70 6.16
CA GLU A 40 -18.17 -1.42 5.89
C GLU A 40 -17.17 -0.34 5.48
N ALA A 41 -16.01 -0.30 6.15
CA ALA A 41 -14.92 0.61 5.79
C ALA A 41 -14.36 0.27 4.39
N ALA A 42 -14.14 -1.01 4.10
CA ALA A 42 -13.71 -1.47 2.78
C ALA A 42 -14.72 -1.13 1.68
N TYR A 43 -16.02 -1.34 1.94
CA TYR A 43 -17.10 -0.98 1.03
C TYR A 43 -17.16 0.52 0.76
N ALA A 44 -17.13 1.36 1.81
CA ALA A 44 -17.16 2.81 1.66
C ALA A 44 -15.94 3.31 0.86
N TYR A 45 -14.76 2.76 1.13
CA TYR A 45 -13.54 3.06 0.39
C TYR A 45 -13.65 2.67 -1.09
N ALA A 46 -14.09 1.44 -1.37
CA ALA A 46 -14.21 0.93 -2.73
C ALA A 46 -15.26 1.70 -3.55
N CYS A 47 -16.43 1.98 -2.97
CA CYS A 47 -17.46 2.80 -3.60
C CYS A 47 -16.96 4.21 -3.91
N LYS A 48 -16.23 4.84 -2.97
CA LYS A 48 -15.63 6.16 -3.20
C LYS A 48 -14.68 6.12 -4.40
N LYS A 49 -13.74 5.17 -4.42
CA LYS A 49 -12.76 5.03 -5.51
C LYS A 49 -13.43 4.73 -6.85
N HIS A 50 -14.46 3.89 -6.84
CA HIS A 50 -15.25 3.59 -8.02
C HIS A 50 -15.94 4.84 -8.57
N VAL A 51 -16.63 5.60 -7.70
CA VAL A 51 -17.28 6.87 -8.08
C VAL A 51 -16.26 7.87 -8.63
N GLU A 52 -15.11 8.02 -7.99
CA GLU A 52 -14.04 8.91 -8.48
C GLU A 52 -13.58 8.51 -9.90
N ARG A 53 -13.34 7.21 -10.15
CA ARG A 53 -12.96 6.71 -11.48
C ARG A 53 -14.05 6.95 -12.53
N GLU A 54 -15.29 6.59 -12.22
CA GLU A 54 -16.42 6.77 -13.15
C GLU A 54 -16.72 8.25 -13.42
N PHE A 55 -16.57 9.11 -12.43
CA PHE A 55 -16.71 10.56 -12.60
C PHE A 55 -15.67 11.13 -13.57
N TRP A 56 -14.42 10.67 -13.52
CA TRP A 56 -13.39 11.06 -14.49
C TRP A 56 -13.67 10.55 -15.90
N LYS A 57 -14.32 9.39 -16.05
CA LYS A 57 -14.73 8.85 -17.36
C LYS A 57 -15.92 9.63 -17.93
N ASN A 58 -16.93 9.91 -17.11
CA ASN A 58 -18.13 10.65 -17.52
C ASN A 58 -18.72 11.45 -16.35
N PRO A 59 -18.40 12.76 -16.24
CA PRO A 59 -18.87 13.61 -15.15
C PRO A 59 -20.39 13.78 -15.06
N ASN A 60 -21.12 13.49 -16.16
CA ASN A 60 -22.56 13.70 -16.26
C ASN A 60 -23.37 12.43 -15.95
N ALA A 61 -22.73 11.29 -15.78
CA ALA A 61 -23.39 10.03 -15.47
C ALA A 61 -23.33 9.76 -13.96
N GLN A 62 -24.45 9.32 -13.38
CA GLN A 62 -24.45 8.81 -12.02
C GLN A 62 -23.87 7.38 -12.00
N PRO A 63 -22.79 7.11 -11.25
CA PRO A 63 -22.24 5.76 -11.12
C PRO A 63 -23.24 4.82 -10.44
N VAL A 64 -23.29 3.57 -10.91
CA VAL A 64 -24.09 2.52 -10.28
C VAL A 64 -23.28 1.90 -9.15
N LEU A 65 -23.90 1.73 -7.99
CA LEU A 65 -23.27 1.10 -6.83
C LEU A 65 -24.08 -0.12 -6.36
N PRO A 66 -23.42 -1.23 -6.00
CA PRO A 66 -24.08 -2.38 -5.38
C PRO A 66 -24.54 -2.00 -3.97
N ARG A 67 -25.54 -2.70 -3.40
CA ARG A 67 -25.80 -2.56 -1.96
C ARG A 67 -24.75 -3.35 -1.18
N LEU A 68 -24.42 -2.89 0.03
CA LEU A 68 -23.51 -3.62 0.91
C LEU A 68 -23.99 -5.06 1.18
N GLU A 69 -25.30 -5.25 1.32
CA GLU A 69 -25.94 -6.55 1.52
C GLU A 69 -25.63 -7.52 0.38
N ASP A 70 -25.75 -7.06 -0.87
CA ASP A 70 -25.50 -7.85 -2.08
C ASP A 70 -24.03 -8.31 -2.14
N MET A 71 -23.11 -7.46 -1.69
CA MET A 71 -21.68 -7.77 -1.67
C MET A 71 -21.35 -8.94 -0.74
N THR A 72 -22.20 -9.24 0.26
CA THR A 72 -21.96 -10.33 1.21
C THR A 72 -22.00 -11.70 0.53
N ASN A 73 -22.87 -11.87 -0.46
CA ASN A 73 -23.00 -13.11 -1.22
C ASN A 73 -22.14 -13.10 -2.49
N LEU A 74 -21.91 -11.92 -3.06
CA LEU A 74 -21.09 -11.71 -4.25
C LEU A 74 -19.97 -10.72 -3.89
N PRO A 75 -18.77 -11.18 -3.51
CA PRO A 75 -17.72 -10.29 -3.03
C PRO A 75 -17.15 -9.38 -4.13
N VAL A 76 -17.52 -9.60 -5.40
CA VAL A 76 -17.03 -8.87 -6.57
C VAL A 76 -18.19 -8.15 -7.24
N PHE A 77 -17.97 -6.88 -7.58
CA PHE A 77 -18.88 -6.04 -8.35
C PHE A 77 -18.19 -5.58 -9.64
N HIS A 78 -18.88 -5.77 -10.76
CA HIS A 78 -18.46 -5.26 -12.07
C HIS A 78 -19.45 -4.22 -12.60
N SER A 79 -18.91 -3.17 -13.20
CA SER A 79 -19.67 -2.23 -14.03
C SER A 79 -20.23 -2.94 -15.26
N ARG A 80 -21.44 -2.56 -15.66
CA ARG A 80 -22.22 -3.26 -16.70
C ARG A 80 -21.53 -3.35 -18.05
N ASP A 81 -20.68 -2.38 -18.38
CA ASP A 81 -20.03 -2.27 -19.69
C ASP A 81 -18.56 -2.71 -19.67
N PHE A 82 -18.10 -3.33 -18.57
CA PHE A 82 -16.71 -3.74 -18.47
C PHE A 82 -16.39 -4.97 -19.31
N ILE A 83 -15.27 -4.91 -20.03
CA ILE A 83 -14.71 -6.01 -20.78
C ILE A 83 -13.32 -6.31 -20.18
N PRO A 84 -13.09 -7.53 -19.67
CA PRO A 84 -11.79 -7.93 -19.15
C PRO A 84 -10.69 -7.81 -20.21
N GLN A 85 -9.53 -7.30 -19.81
CA GLN A 85 -8.36 -7.18 -20.68
C GLN A 85 -7.37 -8.33 -20.44
N VAL A 86 -6.65 -8.72 -21.49
CA VAL A 86 -5.58 -9.71 -21.36
C VAL A 86 -4.35 -9.03 -20.75
N ILE A 87 -3.93 -9.54 -19.61
CA ILE A 87 -2.81 -9.00 -18.85
C ILE A 87 -1.55 -9.79 -19.19
N SER A 88 -0.49 -9.09 -19.60
CA SER A 88 0.77 -9.72 -20.00
C SER A 88 1.80 -9.65 -18.88
N GLN A 89 2.29 -8.46 -18.58
CA GLN A 89 3.25 -8.19 -17.51
C GLN A 89 2.64 -7.23 -16.51
N ARG A 90 2.86 -7.50 -15.22
CA ARG A 90 2.31 -6.71 -14.12
C ARG A 90 3.42 -6.21 -13.23
N VAL A 91 3.31 -4.96 -12.85
CA VAL A 91 4.19 -4.35 -11.86
C VAL A 91 3.32 -3.71 -10.81
N PHE A 92 3.60 -4.01 -9.55
CA PHE A 92 2.90 -3.44 -8.41
C PHE A 92 3.88 -2.64 -7.56
N ALA A 93 3.51 -1.40 -7.26
CA ALA A 93 4.11 -0.68 -6.15
C ALA A 93 3.39 -1.09 -4.87
N ALA A 94 4.11 -1.69 -3.93
CA ALA A 94 3.62 -2.00 -2.61
C ALA A 94 4.28 -1.10 -1.57
N MET A 95 3.50 -0.52 -0.68
CA MET A 95 4.00 0.40 0.32
C MET A 95 3.27 0.25 1.65
N ASN A 96 4.02 0.49 2.70
CA ASN A 96 3.50 0.78 4.02
C ASN A 96 4.32 1.96 4.59
N PRO A 97 3.99 2.48 5.79
CA PRO A 97 4.65 3.67 6.32
C PRO A 97 6.17 3.57 6.48
N THR A 98 6.75 2.38 6.57
CA THR A 98 8.20 2.20 6.85
C THR A 98 8.94 1.41 5.77
N SER A 99 8.25 0.74 4.87
CA SER A 99 8.82 -0.17 3.89
C SER A 99 8.03 -0.17 2.58
N ALA A 100 8.73 -0.50 1.51
CA ALA A 100 8.15 -0.56 0.18
C ALA A 100 8.73 -1.74 -0.60
N GLY A 101 8.08 -2.08 -1.71
CA GLY A 101 8.55 -3.07 -2.67
C GLY A 101 8.00 -2.79 -4.06
N ILE A 102 8.76 -3.19 -5.09
CA ILE A 102 8.28 -3.28 -6.46
C ILE A 102 8.06 -4.76 -6.75
N LEU A 103 6.82 -5.18 -6.96
CA LEU A 103 6.44 -6.59 -7.07
C LEU A 103 6.07 -6.91 -8.51
N THR A 104 6.54 -8.05 -9.02
CA THR A 104 6.28 -8.48 -10.41
C THR A 104 5.44 -9.76 -10.48
N SER A 105 5.11 -10.35 -9.33
CA SER A 105 4.31 -11.58 -9.22
C SER A 105 3.15 -11.44 -8.23
N VAL A 106 2.09 -12.21 -8.49
CA VAL A 106 0.90 -12.32 -7.63
C VAL A 106 1.24 -12.97 -6.29
N GLU A 107 2.24 -13.84 -6.29
CA GLU A 107 2.81 -14.47 -5.10
C GLU A 107 3.42 -13.42 -4.16
N ALA A 108 4.29 -12.56 -4.69
CA ALA A 108 4.95 -11.50 -3.94
C ALA A 108 3.95 -10.48 -3.38
N VAL A 109 2.88 -10.16 -4.12
CA VAL A 109 1.77 -9.33 -3.62
C VAL A 109 1.16 -9.92 -2.36
N GLY A 110 0.86 -11.22 -2.36
CA GLY A 110 0.28 -11.88 -1.20
C GLY A 110 1.23 -11.98 -0.01
N GLU A 111 2.53 -12.18 -0.25
CA GLU A 111 3.54 -12.17 0.82
C GLU A 111 3.66 -10.80 1.47
N PHE A 112 3.69 -9.73 0.68
CA PHE A 112 3.77 -8.36 1.19
C PHE A 112 2.53 -7.98 2.00
N LEU A 113 1.33 -8.32 1.52
CA LEU A 113 0.07 -8.10 2.27
C LEU A 113 0.03 -8.86 3.60
N GLY A 114 0.72 -10.01 3.68
CA GLY A 114 0.78 -10.82 4.90
C GLY A 114 1.55 -10.15 6.04
N PHE A 115 2.41 -9.17 5.76
CA PHE A 115 3.23 -8.51 6.77
C PHE A 115 2.45 -7.52 7.64
N ASP A 116 1.74 -6.58 7.02
CA ASP A 116 0.85 -5.64 7.71
C ASP A 116 -0.34 -5.28 6.80
N PRO A 117 -1.43 -6.05 6.83
CA PRO A 117 -2.53 -5.89 5.89
C PRO A 117 -3.25 -4.54 6.04
N LEU A 118 -3.24 -3.91 7.23
CA LEU A 118 -4.00 -2.68 7.49
C LEU A 118 -3.25 -1.41 7.08
N GLN A 119 -1.91 -1.45 7.09
CA GLN A 119 -1.09 -0.31 6.70
C GLN A 119 -0.52 -0.44 5.28
N THR A 120 -0.72 -1.60 4.64
CA THR A 120 -0.25 -1.86 3.29
C THR A 120 -1.24 -1.34 2.26
N GLU A 121 -0.72 -0.54 1.32
CA GLU A 121 -1.38 -0.15 0.08
C GLU A 121 -0.59 -0.79 -1.07
N ILE A 122 -1.28 -1.36 -2.06
CA ILE A 122 -0.65 -1.91 -3.26
C ILE A 122 -1.35 -1.32 -4.47
N ARG A 123 -0.58 -0.91 -5.48
CA ARG A 123 -1.11 -0.36 -6.71
C ARG A 123 -0.37 -0.91 -7.92
N GLU A 124 -1.13 -1.36 -8.90
CA GLU A 124 -0.63 -1.74 -10.21
C GLU A 124 -0.24 -0.51 -11.03
N VAL A 125 0.88 -0.61 -11.73
CA VAL A 125 1.48 0.43 -12.56
C VAL A 125 2.02 -0.18 -13.85
N GLU A 126 2.31 0.66 -14.84
CA GLU A 126 2.70 0.22 -16.19
C GLU A 126 4.16 -0.25 -16.26
N SER A 127 5.03 0.22 -15.35
CA SER A 127 6.45 -0.11 -15.38
C SER A 127 7.14 -0.05 -14.02
N ILE A 128 8.31 -0.69 -13.92
CA ILE A 128 9.20 -0.60 -12.74
C ILE A 128 9.58 0.85 -12.45
N MET A 129 9.81 1.64 -13.51
CA MET A 129 10.15 3.05 -13.39
C MET A 129 8.98 3.85 -12.78
N GLU A 130 7.75 3.60 -13.25
CA GLU A 130 6.56 4.21 -12.67
C GLU A 130 6.34 3.80 -11.22
N ALA A 131 6.56 2.52 -10.88
CA ALA A 131 6.51 2.06 -9.49
C ALA A 131 7.48 2.84 -8.61
N GLN A 132 8.72 3.03 -9.06
CA GLN A 132 9.72 3.81 -8.31
C GLN A 132 9.29 5.27 -8.14
N TYR A 133 8.77 5.91 -9.18
CA TYR A 133 8.24 7.27 -9.08
C TYR A 133 7.06 7.35 -8.11
N PHE A 134 6.14 6.40 -8.20
CA PHE A 134 4.96 6.34 -7.35
C PHE A 134 5.34 6.17 -5.87
N LEU A 135 6.25 5.25 -5.56
CA LEU A 135 6.76 5.03 -4.21
C LEU A 135 7.43 6.28 -3.64
N ASN A 136 8.36 6.89 -4.38
CA ASN A 136 9.02 8.12 -3.92
C ASN A 136 7.99 9.24 -3.71
N TYR A 137 7.05 9.42 -4.63
CA TYR A 137 5.99 10.42 -4.51
C TYR A 137 5.11 10.18 -3.26
N PHE A 138 4.76 8.92 -2.97
CA PHE A 138 3.99 8.56 -1.77
C PHE A 138 4.66 9.06 -0.49
N TYR A 139 5.95 8.78 -0.29
CA TYR A 139 6.67 9.23 0.90
C TYR A 139 6.93 10.74 0.92
N LEU A 140 7.23 11.33 -0.24
CA LEU A 140 7.47 12.76 -0.37
C LEU A 140 6.25 13.60 0.05
N LYS A 141 5.01 13.14 -0.23
CA LYS A 141 3.79 13.85 0.21
C LYS A 141 3.77 14.12 1.71
N PHE A 142 4.32 13.21 2.51
CA PHE A 142 4.37 13.40 3.95
C PHE A 142 5.44 14.39 4.39
N ILE A 143 6.49 14.57 3.58
CA ILE A 143 7.63 15.46 3.84
C ILE A 143 7.37 16.88 3.34
N LEU A 144 6.66 17.04 2.22
CA LEU A 144 6.40 18.33 1.57
C LEU A 144 5.87 19.42 2.52
N PRO A 145 4.94 19.16 3.46
CA PRO A 145 4.49 20.17 4.43
C PRO A 145 5.60 20.73 5.31
N MET A 146 6.71 20.00 5.46
CA MET A 146 7.85 20.36 6.30
C MET A 146 8.99 20.97 5.50
N ALA A 147 8.88 21.07 4.16
CA ALA A 147 9.95 21.46 3.25
C ALA A 147 10.66 22.77 3.63
N ALA A 148 9.94 23.73 4.20
CA ALA A 148 10.49 25.02 4.63
C ALA A 148 11.50 24.91 5.80
N TYR A 149 11.49 23.80 6.52
CA TYR A 149 12.35 23.55 7.68
C TYR A 149 13.44 22.51 7.41
N ILE A 150 13.53 22.06 6.16
CA ILE A 150 14.47 21.04 5.73
C ILE A 150 15.79 21.73 5.35
N THR A 151 16.87 21.37 6.04
CA THR A 151 18.22 21.82 5.73
C THR A 151 19.02 20.78 4.95
N GLU A 152 18.64 19.51 5.06
CA GLU A 152 19.30 18.37 4.41
C GLU A 152 18.62 17.97 3.09
N PRO A 153 19.34 17.36 2.14
CA PRO A 153 18.72 16.76 0.96
C PRO A 153 17.68 15.70 1.35
N ILE A 154 16.51 15.75 0.72
CA ILE A 154 15.46 14.74 0.92
C ILE A 154 15.91 13.42 0.26
N PRO A 155 15.76 12.25 0.91
CA PRO A 155 16.14 10.98 0.33
C PRO A 155 15.36 10.73 -0.97
N TYR A 156 16.01 10.06 -1.92
CA TYR A 156 15.34 9.55 -3.10
C TYR A 156 15.81 8.12 -3.33
N CYS A 157 14.87 7.18 -3.30
CA CYS A 157 15.18 5.76 -3.45
C CYS A 157 15.28 5.41 -4.93
N ASN A 158 16.51 5.20 -5.39
CA ASN A 158 16.83 4.68 -6.72
C ASN A 158 17.05 3.17 -6.67
N ASN A 159 16.72 2.49 -7.77
CA ASN A 159 17.02 1.07 -7.99
C ASN A 159 16.44 0.17 -6.88
N ILE A 160 15.18 0.41 -6.51
CA ILE A 160 14.47 -0.46 -5.55
C ILE A 160 14.45 -1.88 -6.16
N PRO A 161 14.99 -2.90 -5.45
CA PRO A 161 15.01 -4.26 -5.96
C PRO A 161 13.58 -4.80 -6.14
N ILE A 162 13.40 -5.60 -7.19
CA ILE A 162 12.12 -6.26 -7.47
C ILE A 162 11.88 -7.41 -6.48
N ASP A 163 10.60 -7.68 -6.22
CA ASP A 163 10.09 -8.76 -5.36
C ASP A 163 10.79 -8.83 -4.00
N THR A 164 11.21 -7.67 -3.51
CA THR A 164 11.96 -7.52 -2.27
C THR A 164 11.39 -6.36 -1.48
N MET A 165 11.10 -6.61 -0.20
CA MET A 165 10.71 -5.57 0.73
C MET A 165 11.96 -4.83 1.23
N ILE A 166 12.00 -3.52 1.07
CA ILE A 166 13.06 -2.66 1.59
C ILE A 166 12.54 -1.74 2.69
N GLN A 167 13.38 -1.45 3.67
CA GLN A 167 13.09 -0.37 4.62
C GLN A 167 13.36 0.97 3.95
N MET A 168 12.39 1.88 4.07
CA MET A 168 12.49 3.20 3.47
C MET A 168 13.25 4.13 4.40
N PRO A 169 14.11 5.03 3.87
CA PRO A 169 14.92 5.93 4.70
C PRO A 169 14.12 7.11 5.27
N TYR A 170 12.90 7.35 4.77
CA TYR A 170 12.09 8.53 5.10
C TYR A 170 11.72 8.66 6.59
N PRO A 171 11.30 7.59 7.31
CA PRO A 171 11.03 7.66 8.76
C PRO A 171 12.21 8.18 9.58
N GLU A 172 13.41 7.63 9.38
CA GLU A 172 14.60 8.03 10.11
C GLU A 172 15.05 9.44 9.70
N TRP A 173 14.94 9.75 8.41
CA TRP A 173 15.25 11.09 7.90
C TRP A 173 14.33 12.16 8.53
N ILE A 174 13.02 11.89 8.64
CA ILE A 174 12.06 12.78 9.32
C ILE A 174 12.41 12.91 10.80
N ARG A 175 12.70 11.79 11.49
CA ARG A 175 13.07 11.84 12.91
C ARG A 175 14.33 12.67 13.14
N GLY A 176 15.32 12.62 12.25
CA GLY A 176 16.54 13.43 12.36
C GLY A 176 16.31 14.92 12.11
N ASN A 177 15.58 15.26 11.03
CA ASN A 177 15.44 16.64 10.57
C ASN A 177 14.32 17.42 11.30
N CYS A 178 13.28 16.74 11.77
CA CYS A 178 12.11 17.38 12.35
C CYS A 178 12.18 17.57 13.87
N GLN A 179 13.27 17.15 14.53
CA GLN A 179 13.55 17.48 15.94
C GLN A 179 13.63 19.00 16.19
N ILE A 180 13.82 19.80 15.14
CA ILE A 180 13.97 21.25 15.19
C ILE A 180 12.62 21.97 15.39
N ILE A 181 11.47 21.29 15.19
CA ILE A 181 10.14 21.91 15.29
C ILE A 181 9.40 21.38 16.53
N PRO A 182 9.61 21.96 17.73
CA PRO A 182 9.07 21.43 19.00
C PRO A 182 7.53 21.50 19.15
N GLN A 183 6.80 22.01 18.15
CA GLN A 183 5.35 22.32 18.28
C GLN A 183 4.44 21.48 17.37
N ILE A 184 4.98 20.70 16.43
CA ILE A 184 4.17 19.77 15.63
C ILE A 184 4.21 18.41 16.33
N PRO A 185 3.07 17.77 16.65
CA PRO A 185 3.05 16.45 17.26
C PRO A 185 3.49 15.37 16.25
N PHE A 186 4.80 15.27 16.01
CA PHE A 186 5.40 14.29 15.10
C PHE A 186 5.15 12.85 15.52
N GLU A 187 4.90 12.59 16.80
CA GLU A 187 4.50 11.27 17.31
C GLU A 187 3.25 10.72 16.60
N LYS A 188 2.41 11.59 16.03
CA LYS A 188 1.20 11.22 15.29
C LYS A 188 1.42 11.17 13.77
N HIS A 189 2.60 11.50 13.29
CA HIS A 189 2.90 11.49 11.86
C HIS A 189 2.92 10.04 11.34
N PRO A 190 2.27 9.73 10.21
CA PRO A 190 2.11 8.35 9.74
C PRO A 190 3.44 7.62 9.55
N LEU A 191 4.50 8.32 9.13
CA LEU A 191 5.85 7.75 8.98
C LEU A 191 6.66 7.67 10.30
N VAL A 192 6.20 8.29 11.38
CA VAL A 192 6.93 8.39 12.67
C VAL A 192 6.23 7.56 13.77
N LYS A 193 5.06 6.98 13.47
CA LYS A 193 4.37 6.07 14.40
C LYS A 193 5.40 5.09 14.98
N PRO A 194 5.52 4.99 16.32
CA PRO A 194 6.49 4.09 16.90
C PRO A 194 6.19 2.66 16.44
N LEU A 195 7.24 1.94 16.02
CA LEU A 195 7.27 0.48 15.78
C LEU A 195 6.78 -0.39 16.96
N ARG A 196 6.21 0.21 18.03
CA ARG A 196 5.86 -0.44 19.28
C ARG A 196 4.62 -1.35 19.21
N GLU A 197 3.93 -1.46 18.08
CA GLU A 197 2.80 -2.40 17.94
C GLU A 197 3.05 -3.59 17.00
N VAL A 198 4.19 -3.67 16.30
CA VAL A 198 4.50 -4.80 15.39
C VAL A 198 5.48 -5.82 15.99
N VAL A 199 6.16 -5.49 17.09
CA VAL A 199 7.13 -6.41 17.74
C VAL A 199 6.46 -7.56 18.50
N SER A 200 5.12 -7.61 18.61
CA SER A 200 4.41 -8.73 19.26
C SER A 200 4.07 -9.91 18.35
N LEU A 201 4.40 -9.88 17.05
CA LEU A 201 4.07 -10.96 16.11
C LEU A 201 5.27 -11.61 15.41
N ILE A 202 6.50 -11.32 15.84
CA ILE A 202 7.64 -12.17 15.48
C ILE A 202 7.59 -13.41 16.41
N PRO A 203 7.33 -14.63 15.91
CA PRO A 203 7.54 -15.82 16.72
C PRO A 203 8.99 -15.82 17.19
N ARG A 204 9.20 -16.02 18.50
CA ARG A 204 10.49 -15.97 19.21
C ARG A 204 11.48 -17.08 18.80
N SER A 205 11.65 -17.38 17.52
CA SER A 205 12.50 -18.48 17.05
C SER A 205 13.56 -18.09 16.01
N CYS A 206 13.85 -16.80 15.81
CA CYS A 206 14.94 -16.37 14.91
C CYS A 206 15.85 -15.27 15.50
N THR A 207 15.88 -15.06 16.82
CA THR A 207 16.77 -14.08 17.46
C THR A 207 18.22 -14.55 17.63
N ASP A 208 18.56 -15.80 17.27
CA ASP A 208 19.90 -16.35 17.55
C ASP A 208 20.86 -16.30 16.35
N VAL A 209 20.50 -15.63 15.25
CA VAL A 209 21.41 -15.45 14.12
C VAL A 209 21.29 -14.02 13.62
N ILE A 210 21.98 -13.08 14.28
CA ILE A 210 22.65 -11.87 13.73
C ILE A 210 23.07 -11.02 14.94
N THR A 211 24.10 -11.46 15.67
CA THR A 211 25.16 -10.62 16.26
C THR A 211 26.21 -11.59 16.82
N PRO A 212 27.47 -11.57 16.35
CA PRO A 212 28.32 -10.37 16.47
C PRO A 212 29.20 -10.08 15.23
N ILE A 213 29.01 -8.93 14.59
CA ILE A 213 30.09 -8.23 13.84
C ILE A 213 30.21 -6.77 14.31
N LEU A 214 29.91 -6.52 15.59
CA LEU A 214 30.16 -5.23 16.24
C LEU A 214 30.84 -5.39 17.61
N GLN A 215 31.71 -6.39 17.74
CA GLN A 215 32.76 -6.37 18.76
C GLN A 215 34.08 -6.78 18.12
N GLY A 216 34.67 -5.82 17.40
CA GLY A 216 36.07 -5.83 17.01
C GLY A 216 36.66 -4.45 17.29
N GLY A 217 37.48 -4.37 18.33
CA GLY A 217 38.56 -3.38 18.46
C GLY A 217 38.35 -2.26 19.48
N LEU A 218 38.80 -2.48 20.72
CA LEU A 218 40.11 -2.03 21.24
C LEU A 218 40.29 -2.46 22.69
#